data_AF-A0A974Y8Y0-F1
#
_entry.id   AF-A0A974Y8Y0-F1
#
_cell.length_a   1.000
_cell.length_b   1.000
_cell.length_c   1.000
_cell.angle_alpha   90.00
_cell.angle_beta   90.00
_cell.angle_gamma   90.00
#
_symmetry.space_group_name_H-M   'P 1'
#
loop_
_entity.id
_entity.type
_entity.pdbx_description
1 polymer ?
#
loop_
_entity_poly.entity_id
_entity_poly.type
_entity_poly.pdbx_seq_one_letter_code
_entity_poly.pdbx_strand_id
1 'polypeptide(L)' 'MSEMLFCYCCRVHHPKDQMRLFPTKLGKRWRCIRSIEAAACERLERDAFGRRQTEINREEARHMAERLSLLRHEQVT' A
#
# COMPACT_ATOMS: atom_id res chain seq x y z
N MET A 1 12.55 -15.24 -9.71
CA MET A 1 12.04 -14.23 -8.74
C MET A 1 10.86 -13.53 -9.40
N SER A 2 9.73 -13.38 -8.71
CA SER A 2 8.58 -12.65 -9.27
C SER A 2 8.88 -11.16 -9.28
N GLU A 3 8.54 -10.46 -10.36
CA GLU A 3 8.65 -9.01 -10.45
C GLU A 3 7.72 -8.38 -9.41
N MET A 4 8.26 -7.51 -8.55
CA MET A 4 7.53 -6.87 -7.47
C MET A 4 7.18 -5.44 -7.87
N LEU A 5 5.89 -5.07 -7.79
CA LEU A 5 5.39 -3.75 -8.15
C LEU A 5 4.81 -3.02 -6.95
N PHE A 6 5.03 -1.71 -6.89
CA PHE A 6 4.51 -0.87 -5.81
C PHE A 6 3.00 -0.64 -5.96
N CYS A 7 2.23 -0.96 -4.93
CA CYS A 7 0.80 -0.69 -4.88
C CYS A 7 0.51 0.65 -4.23
N TYR A 8 -0.17 1.52 -4.98
CA TYR A 8 -0.55 2.84 -4.50
C TYR A 8 -1.61 2.84 -3.40
N CYS A 9 -2.39 1.78 -3.25
CA CYS A 9 -3.39 1.64 -2.18
C CYS A 9 -2.75 1.13 -0.88
N CYS A 10 -2.00 0.03 -0.96
CA CYS A 10 -1.41 -0.64 0.20
C CYS A 10 -0.06 -0.06 0.61
N ARG A 11 0.55 0.80 -0.20
CA ARG A 11 1.86 1.43 0.07
C ARG A 11 3.01 0.44 0.28
N VAL A 12 2.87 -0.77 -0.25
CA VAL A 12 3.85 -1.87 -0.23
C VAL A 12 3.99 -2.49 -1.62
N HIS A 13 4.99 -3.36 -1.79
CA HIS A 13 5.20 -4.10 -3.04
C HIS A 13 4.43 -5.43 -3.03
N HIS A 14 3.83 -5.78 -4.17
CA HIS A 14 3.24 -7.10 -4.40
C HIS A 14 3.80 -7.75 -5.66
N PRO A 15 3.71 -9.08 -5.78
CA PRO A 15 3.98 -9.79 -7.01
C PRO A 15 3.16 -9.24 -8.20
N LYS A 16 3.76 -9.12 -9.38
CA LYS A 16 3.15 -8.54 -10.59
C LYS A 16 1.88 -9.24 -11.05
N ASP A 17 1.78 -10.55 -10.86
CA ASP A 17 0.58 -11.35 -11.12
C ASP A 17 -0.63 -10.88 -10.30
N GLN A 18 -0.40 -10.35 -9.10
CA GLN A 18 -1.41 -9.79 -8.19
C GLN A 18 -1.71 -8.30 -8.45
N MET A 19 -1.17 -7.71 -9.52
CA MET A 19 -1.18 -6.26 -9.75
C MET A 19 -1.82 -5.90 -11.08
N ARG A 20 -2.54 -4.76 -11.13
CA ARG A 20 -3.10 -4.20 -12.37
C ARG A 20 -2.93 -2.67 -12.40
N LEU A 21 -2.81 -2.12 -13.61
CA LEU A 21 -2.87 -0.66 -13.82
C LEU A 21 -4.32 -0.20 -13.64
N PHE A 22 -4.55 0.61 -12.62
CA PHE A 22 -5.84 1.18 -12.30
C PHE A 22 -5.91 2.64 -12.78
N PRO A 23 -6.94 3.05 -13.54
CA PRO A 23 -7.11 4.43 -13.99
C PRO A 23 -7.44 5.35 -12.82
N THR A 24 -6.75 6.48 -12.73
CA THR A 24 -7.04 7.57 -11.79
C THR A 24 -7.16 8.89 -12.55
N LYS A 25 -7.66 9.94 -11.89
CA LYS A 25 -7.80 11.28 -12.50
C LYS A 25 -6.48 11.81 -13.10
N LEU A 26 -5.33 11.45 -12.52
CA LEU A 26 -4.00 11.91 -12.93
C LEU A 26 -3.21 10.86 -13.75
N GLY A 27 -3.90 9.87 -14.31
CA GLY A 27 -3.28 8.80 -15.09
C GLY A 27 -3.37 7.43 -14.42
N LYS A 28 -2.62 6.45 -14.94
CA LYS A 28 -2.67 5.06 -14.46
C LYS A 28 -1.72 4.86 -13.28
N ARG A 29 -2.15 4.10 -12.27
CA ARG A 29 -1.35 3.72 -11.09
C ARG A 29 -1.44 2.23 -10.86
N TRP A 30 -0.35 1.61 -10.45
CA TRP A 30 -0.37 0.20 -10.04
C TRP A 30 -1.14 0.02 -8.73
N ARG A 31 -2.09 -0.92 -8.71
CA ARG A 31 -2.83 -1.34 -7.53
C ARG A 31 -2.97 -2.86 -7.50
N CYS A 32 -3.03 -3.45 -6.31
CA CYS A 32 -3.24 -4.88 -6.18
C CYS A 32 -4.70 -5.23 -6.48
N ILE A 33 -4.92 -6.42 -7.04
CA ILE A 33 -6.25 -6.94 -7.43
C ILE A 33 -7.23 -6.82 -6.25
N ARG A 34 -6.82 -7.23 -5.04
CA ARG A 34 -7.62 -7.11 -3.81
C ARG A 34 -8.16 -5.68 -3.57
N SER A 35 -7.31 -4.66 -3.76
CA SER A 35 -7.74 -3.26 -3.55
C SER A 35 -8.65 -2.74 -4.65
N ILE A 36 -8.56 -3.31 -5.86
CA ILE A 36 -9.41 -2.97 -7.00
C ILE A 36 -10.79 -3.61 -6.81
N GLU A 37 -10.84 -4.89 -6.44
CA GLU A 37 -12.07 -5.62 -6.14
C GLU A 37 -12.83 -4.97 -4.98
N ALA A 38 -12.13 -4.63 -3.89
CA ALA A 38 -12.75 -3.94 -2.76
C ALA A 38 -13.34 -2.56 -3.13
N ALA A 39 -12.80 -1.89 -4.16
CA ALA A 39 -13.35 -0.64 -4.65
C ALA A 39 -14.63 -0.83 -5.48
N ALA A 40 -14.83 -2.02 -6.06
CA ALA A 40 -16.01 -2.39 -6.82
C ALA A 40 -17.16 -2.91 -5.93
N CYS A 41 -16.88 -3.29 -4.68
CA CYS A 41 -17.88 -3.71 -3.70
C CYS A 41 -18.85 -2.57 -3.31
N GLU A 42 -19.90 -2.96 -2.59
CA GLU A 42 -20.89 -2.06 -2.02
C GLU A 42 -20.25 -1.01 -1.10
N ARG A 43 -20.90 0.15 -0.97
CA ARG A 43 -20.32 1.31 -0.26
C ARG A 43 -19.82 0.97 1.14
N LEU A 44 -20.60 0.22 1.90
CA LEU A 44 -20.25 -0.13 3.27
C LEU A 44 -18.97 -0.97 3.35
N GLU A 45 -18.85 -1.97 2.47
CA GLU A 45 -17.70 -2.88 2.41
C GLU A 45 -16.44 -2.16 1.93
N ARG A 46 -16.58 -1.33 0.90
CA ARG A 46 -15.51 -0.49 0.38
C ARG A 46 -14.98 0.46 1.46
N ASP A 47 -15.86 1.12 2.19
CA ASP A 47 -15.46 2.06 3.24
C ASP A 47 -14.81 1.33 4.42
N ALA A 48 -15.31 0.15 4.79
CA ALA A 48 -14.72 -0.68 5.82
C ALA A 48 -13.32 -1.18 5.42
N PHE A 49 -13.13 -1.59 4.16
CA PHE A 49 -11.81 -1.92 3.61
C PHE A 49 -10.88 -0.71 3.67
N GLY A 50 -11.35 0.46 3.23
CA GLY A 50 -10.59 1.70 3.22
C GLY A 50 -10.07 2.07 4.61
N ARG A 51 -10.93 2.03 5.63
CA ARG A 51 -10.54 2.30 7.03
C ARG A 51 -9.45 1.35 7.51
N ARG A 52 -9.65 0.03 7.34
CA ARG A 52 -8.66 -0.98 7.72
C ARG A 52 -7.33 -0.78 6.99
N GLN A 53 -7.36 -0.50 5.68
CA GLN A 53 -6.13 -0.28 4.91
C GLN A 53 -5.40 0.99 5.35
N THR A 54 -6.12 2.06 5.69
CA THR A 54 -5.52 3.28 6.24
C THR A 54 -4.84 3.01 7.58
N GLU A 55 -5.44 2.23 8.47
CA GLU A 55 -4.84 1.84 9.75
C GLU A 55 -3.54 1.05 9.54
N ILE A 56 -3.56 0.02 8.68
CA ILE A 56 -2.37 -0.76 8.33
C ILE A 56 -1.27 0.15 7.78
N ASN A 57 -1.58 1.03 6.83
CA ASN A 57 -0.60 1.93 6.24
C ASN A 57 0.02 2.89 7.27
N ARG A 58 -0.77 3.35 8.25
CA ARG A 58 -0.28 4.21 9.33
C ARG A 58 0.69 3.46 10.24
N GLU A 59 0.36 2.22 10.60
CA GLU A 59 1.23 1.40 11.44
C GLU A 59 2.58 1.12 10.75
N GLU A 60 2.53 0.66 9.50
CA GLU A 60 3.74 0.41 8.72
C GLU A 60 4.61 1.67 8.55
N ALA A 61 3.98 2.83 8.37
CA ALA A 61 4.69 4.10 8.31
C ALA A 61 5.35 4.47 9.65
N ARG A 62 4.70 4.19 10.79
CA ARG A 62 5.30 4.38 12.12
C ARG A 62 6.52 3.49 12.31
N HIS A 63 6.38 2.19 12.07
CA HIS A 63 7.49 1.25 12.20
C HIS A 63 8.67 1.58 11.29
N MET A 64 8.41 2.04 10.05
CA MET A 64 9.47 2.52 9.16
C MET A 64 10.17 3.76 9.71
N ALA A 65 9.40 4.73 10.24
CA ALA A 65 9.98 5.95 10.82
C ALA A 65 10.84 5.64 12.06
N GLU A 66 10.38 4.76 12.94
CA GLU A 66 11.13 4.29 14.12
C GLU A 66 12.43 3.61 13.70
N ARG A 67 12.37 2.67 12.75
CA ARG A 67 13.56 1.97 12.24
C ARG A 67 14.57 2.92 11.62
N LEU A 68 14.10 3.89 10.82
CA LEU A 68 14.99 4.89 10.21
C LEU A 68 15.62 5.81 11.25
N SER A 69 14.91 6.11 12.35
CA SER A 69 15.47 6.89 13.45
C SER A 69 16.59 6.12 14.16
N LEU A 70 16.39 4.83 14.43
CA LEU A 70 17.42 3.98 15.06
C LEU A 70 18.68 3.88 14.20
N LEU A 71 18.52 3.58 12.90
CA LEU A 71 19.64 3.52 11.96
C LEU A 71 20.41 4.83 11.87
N ARG A 72 19.72 5.98 11.97
CA ARG A 72 20.36 7.30 12.00
C ARG A 72 21.18 7.50 13.28
N HIS A 73 20.68 7.04 14.42
CA HIS A 73 21.41 7.13 15.68
C HIS A 73 22.70 6.28 15.65
N GLU A 74 22.63 5.06 15.10
CA GLU A 74 23.79 4.15 14.98
C GLU A 74 24.88 4.68 14.02
N GLN A 75 24.54 5.55 13.06
CA GLN A 75 25.50 6.13 12.13
C GLN A 75 26.22 7.37 12.67
N VAL A 76 25.75 7.96 13.78
CA VAL A 76 26.28 9.19 14.37
C VAL A 76 27.15 8.91 15.61
N THR A 77 27.04 7.72 16.18
CA THR A 77 27.91 7.19 17.25
C THR A 77 29.07 6.39 16.69
#